data_AF-G8NYN5-F1
#
_entry.id   AF-G8NYN5-F1
#
_cell.length_a   1.000
_cell.length_b   1.000
_cell.length_c   1.000
_cell.angle_alpha   90.00
_cell.angle_beta   90.00
_cell.angle_gamma   90.00
#
_symmetry.space_group_name_H-M   'P 1'
#
loop_
_entity.id
_entity.type
_entity.pdbx_description
1 polymer ?
#
loop_
_entity_poly.entity_id
_entity_poly.type
_entity_poly.pdbx_seq_one_letter_code
_entity_poly.pdbx_strand_id
1 'polypeptide(L)'
;MKKRELDPLAPRPALDFSKGVRGKHHGRMQQGTNVVLIAPDLLETFPDSEAVNEALRSLKKIAERTTKPASRSTPKRSTALAS
;
A
#
# COMPACT_ATOMS: atom_id res chain seq x y z
N MET A 1 18.77 28.35 0.69
CA MET A 1 17.82 29.19 -0.08
C MET A 1 16.41 28.71 0.24
N LYS A 2 15.60 29.51 0.94
CA LYS A 2 14.20 29.17 1.29
C LYS A 2 13.44 28.96 -0.03
N LYS A 3 12.90 27.75 -0.29
CA LYS A 3 11.98 27.53 -1.42
C LYS A 3 10.87 28.55 -1.25
N ARG A 4 10.68 29.43 -2.26
CA ARG A 4 9.56 30.36 -2.29
C ARG A 4 8.31 29.50 -2.34
N GLU A 5 7.63 29.38 -1.21
CA GLU A 5 6.34 28.73 -1.13
C GLU A 5 5.40 29.51 -2.04
N LEU A 6 5.04 28.89 -3.17
CA LEU A 6 4.14 29.50 -4.14
C LEU A 6 2.76 29.57 -3.50
N ASP A 7 2.19 30.76 -3.46
CA ASP A 7 0.82 30.96 -3.01
C ASP A 7 -0.12 30.01 -3.80
N PRO A 8 -0.83 29.10 -3.11
CA PRO A 8 -1.70 28.12 -3.75
C PRO A 8 -2.88 28.76 -4.49
N LEU A 9 -3.25 30.00 -4.16
CA LEU A 9 -4.36 30.74 -4.76
C LEU A 9 -3.90 31.78 -5.79
N ALA A 10 -2.59 31.93 -6.02
CA ALA A 10 -2.10 32.89 -6.99
C ALA A 10 -2.55 32.53 -8.43
N PRO A 11 -3.03 33.52 -9.22
CA PRO A 11 -3.42 33.29 -10.60
C PRO A 11 -2.22 32.84 -11.44
N ARG A 12 -2.44 31.83 -12.31
CA ARG A 12 -1.43 31.27 -13.22
C ARG A 12 -1.80 31.55 -14.67
N PRO A 13 -1.45 32.73 -15.21
CA PRO A 13 -1.88 33.15 -16.55
C PRO A 13 -1.28 32.30 -17.68
N ALA A 14 -0.15 31.63 -17.45
CA ALA A 14 0.49 30.73 -18.43
C ALA A 14 -0.12 29.31 -18.48
N LEU A 15 -1.17 29.04 -17.70
CA LEU A 15 -1.75 27.71 -17.61
C LEU A 15 -2.72 27.48 -18.78
N ASP A 16 -2.29 26.68 -19.76
CA ASP A 16 -3.11 26.32 -20.92
C ASP A 16 -4.06 25.14 -20.60
N PHE A 17 -5.37 25.42 -20.59
CA PHE A 17 -6.42 24.44 -20.39
C PHE A 17 -7.05 23.92 -21.70
N SER A 18 -6.55 24.31 -22.88
CA SER A 18 -7.09 23.90 -24.18
C SER A 18 -7.13 22.38 -24.38
N LYS A 19 -6.22 21.65 -23.73
CA LYS A 19 -6.15 20.18 -23.74
C LYS A 19 -7.00 19.51 -22.63
N GLY A 20 -7.77 20.29 -21.88
CA GLY A 20 -8.58 19.82 -20.77
C GLY A 20 -9.80 19.03 -21.24
N VAL A 21 -9.86 17.75 -20.90
CA VAL A 21 -11.06 16.91 -21.14
C VAL A 21 -11.89 16.83 -19.87
N ARG A 22 -13.14 17.33 -19.93
CA ARG A 22 -14.09 17.27 -18.80
C ARG A 22 -14.37 15.80 -18.43
N GLY A 23 -14.27 15.47 -17.15
CA GLY A 23 -14.60 14.14 -16.65
C GLY A 23 -13.55 13.05 -16.94
N LYS A 24 -12.35 13.38 -17.45
CA LYS A 24 -11.28 12.41 -17.76
C LYS A 24 -10.90 11.43 -16.64
N HIS A 25 -11.17 11.80 -15.39
CA HIS A 25 -10.90 10.98 -14.20
C HIS A 25 -12.18 10.68 -13.39
N HIS A 26 -13.36 11.01 -13.91
CA HIS A 26 -14.64 10.83 -13.21
C HIS A 26 -14.85 9.36 -12.82
N GLY A 27 -14.62 8.41 -13.73
CA GLY A 27 -14.74 6.98 -13.43
C GLY A 27 -13.80 6.50 -12.33
N ARG A 28 -12.56 7.02 -12.28
CA ARG A 28 -11.59 6.70 -11.22
C ARG A 28 -11.97 7.34 -9.88
N MET A 29 -12.58 8.51 -9.90
CA MET A 29 -13.08 9.18 -8.69
C MET A 29 -14.24 8.41 -8.05
N GLN A 30 -15.16 7.87 -8.87
CA GLN A 30 -16.31 7.08 -8.40
C GLN A 30 -15.92 5.72 -7.80
N GLN A 31 -14.70 5.24 -8.09
CA GLN A 31 -14.13 4.02 -7.50
C GLN A 31 -13.62 4.24 -6.06
N GLY A 32 -13.77 5.45 -5.51
CA GLY A 32 -13.26 5.83 -4.19
C GLY A 32 -11.82 6.35 -4.24
N THR A 33 -11.41 6.99 -3.15
CA THR A 33 -10.10 7.67 -3.04
C THR A 33 -8.97 6.66 -3.01
N ASN A 34 -8.35 6.42 -4.17
CA ASN A 34 -7.15 5.57 -4.29
C ASN A 34 -5.86 6.31 -3.87
N VAL A 35 -5.99 7.38 -3.08
CA VAL A 35 -4.89 8.25 -2.64
C VAL A 35 -4.87 8.22 -1.12
N VAL A 36 -3.79 7.68 -0.58
CA VAL A 36 -3.51 7.64 0.86
C VAL A 36 -2.27 8.48 1.11
N LEU A 37 -2.37 9.43 2.04
CA LEU A 37 -1.23 10.24 2.44
C LEU A 37 -0.33 9.42 3.37
N ILE A 38 0.95 9.31 3.02
CA ILE A 38 1.96 8.76 3.93
C ILE A 38 2.21 9.81 5.02
N ALA A 39 2.17 9.39 6.28
CA ALA A 39 2.43 10.29 7.39
C ALA A 39 3.86 10.86 7.30
N PRO A 40 4.11 12.15 7.62
CA PRO A 40 5.40 12.79 7.37
C PRO A 40 6.60 12.11 8.05
N ASP A 41 6.38 11.55 9.24
CA ASP A 41 7.36 10.77 10.01
C ASP A 41 7.74 9.45 9.34
N LEU A 42 6.85 8.88 8.54
CA LEU A 42 7.10 7.65 7.80
C LEU A 42 7.85 7.88 6.48
N LEU A 43 7.97 9.12 6.01
CA LEU A 43 8.63 9.42 4.72
C LEU A 43 10.13 9.15 4.72
N GLU A 44 10.79 9.20 5.89
CA GLU A 44 12.21 8.84 5.99
C GLU A 44 12.43 7.34 5.73
N THR A 45 11.45 6.50 6.09
CA THR A 45 11.52 5.04 5.93
C THR A 45 10.83 4.55 4.67
N PHE A 46 9.73 5.19 4.29
CA PHE A 46 8.89 4.88 3.14
C PHE A 46 8.73 6.13 2.26
N PRO A 47 9.68 6.40 1.37
CA PRO A 47 9.71 7.64 0.60
C PRO A 47 8.59 7.73 -0.44
N ASP A 48 7.99 6.61 -0.83
CA ASP A 48 6.93 6.55 -1.84
C ASP A 48 5.93 5.41 -1.60
N SER A 49 4.89 5.38 -2.45
CA SER A 49 3.85 4.36 -2.41
C SER A 49 4.33 2.94 -2.76
N GLU A 50 5.42 2.81 -3.51
CA GLU A 50 5.96 1.50 -3.88
C GLU A 50 6.57 0.82 -2.65
N ALA A 51 7.43 1.54 -1.92
CA ALA A 51 8.03 1.09 -0.67
C ALA A 51 6.99 0.67 0.39
N VAL A 52 5.93 1.46 0.56
CA VAL A 52 4.82 1.12 1.48
C VAL A 52 4.14 -0.18 1.07
N ASN A 53 3.80 -0.31 -0.22
CA ASN A 53 3.08 -1.48 -0.72
C ASN A 53 3.90 -2.76 -0.61
N GLU A 54 5.21 -2.70 -0.83
CA GLU A 54 6.11 -3.84 -0.63
C GLU A 54 6.17 -4.28 0.84
N ALA A 55 6.24 -3.33 1.78
CA ALA A 55 6.22 -3.62 3.21
C ALA A 55 4.91 -4.30 3.63
N LEU A 56 3.77 -3.76 3.20
CA LEU A 56 2.45 -4.34 3.50
C LEU A 56 2.27 -5.75 2.91
N ARG A 57 2.76 -5.99 1.68
CA ARG A 57 2.75 -7.33 1.07
C ARG A 57 3.65 -8.31 1.83
N SER A 58 4.79 -7.84 2.32
CA SER A 58 5.70 -8.65 3.12
C SER A 58 5.07 -9.03 4.46
N LEU A 59 4.42 -8.07 5.13
CA LEU A 59 3.66 -8.31 6.36
C LEU A 59 2.53 -9.33 6.14
N LYS A 60 1.79 -9.23 5.01
CA LYS A 60 0.75 -10.20 4.64
C LYS A 60 1.30 -11.63 4.56
N LYS A 61 2.46 -11.81 3.91
CA LYS A 61 3.11 -13.14 3.80
C LYS A 61 3.51 -13.70 5.17
N ILE A 62 3.96 -12.85 6.09
CA ILE A 62 4.31 -13.27 7.46
C ILE A 62 3.04 -13.70 8.19
N ALA A 63 1.98 -12.87 8.14
CA ALA A 63 0.70 -13.18 8.76
C ALA A 63 0.16 -14.54 8.30
N GLU A 64 0.14 -14.79 6.98
CA GLU A 64 -0.30 -16.06 6.39
C GLU A 64 0.48 -17.29 6.92
N ARG A 65 1.79 -17.15 7.13
CA ARG A 65 2.62 -18.22 7.69
C ARG A 65 2.31 -18.48 9.16
N THR A 66 2.05 -17.43 9.93
CA THR A 66 1.73 -17.54 11.37
C THR A 66 0.33 -18.09 11.64
N THR A 67 -0.63 -17.83 10.76
CA THR A 67 -2.02 -18.30 10.91
C THR A 67 -2.25 -19.72 10.42
N LYS A 68 -1.29 -20.33 9.72
CA LYS A 68 -1.43 -21.71 9.22
C LYS A 68 -1.15 -22.68 10.36
N PRO A 69 -2.14 -23.48 10.82
CA PRO A 69 -1.89 -24.45 11.88
C PRO A 69 -0.81 -25.42 11.41
N ALA A 70 0.22 -25.62 12.23
CA ALA A 70 1.16 -26.71 12.01
C ALA A 70 0.34 -28.01 12.04
N SER A 71 0.17 -28.65 10.88
CA SER A 71 -0.39 -29.99 10.78
C SER A 71 0.51 -30.90 11.60
N ARG A 72 0.15 -31.11 12.87
CA ARG A 72 0.79 -32.09 13.74
C ARG A 72 0.54 -33.45 13.12
N SER A 73 1.52 -33.97 12.40
CA SER A 73 1.53 -35.40 12.08
C SER A 73 1.71 -36.13 13.42
N THR A 74 0.61 -36.67 13.94
CA THR A 74 0.67 -37.60 15.06
C THR A 74 1.50 -38.81 14.63
N PRO A 75 2.61 -39.15 15.32
CA PRO A 75 3.33 -40.37 15.00
C PRO A 75 2.42 -41.55 15.31
N LYS A 76 2.13 -42.38 14.29
CA LYS A 76 1.46 -43.67 14.47
C LYS A 76 2.35 -44.54 15.36
N ARG A 77 2.00 -44.65 16.64
CA ARG A 77 2.63 -45.59 17.57
C ARG A 77 2.23 -46.99 17.13
N SER A 78 3.12 -47.69 16.43
CA SER A 78 2.94 -49.10 16.10
C SER A 78 3.10 -49.94 17.37
N THR A 79 1.99 -50.24 18.04
CA THR A 79 1.94 -51.31 19.03
C THR A 79 1.82 -52.63 18.29
N ALA A 80 2.94 -53.33 18.11
CA ALA A 80 2.95 -54.77 17.89
C ALA A 80 3.62 -55.39 19.12
N LEU A 81 2.79 -55.71 20.13
CA LEU A 81 3.17 -56.50 21.29
C LEU A 81 2.50 -57.87 21.12
N ALA A 82 3.34 -58.91 21.11
CA ALA A 82 3.07 -60.27 21.54
C ALA A 82 1.82 -61.00 21.00
N SER A 83 2.06 -62.04 20.20
CA SER A 83 1.53 -63.39 20.41
C SER A 83 2.42 -64.39 19.67
#